data_AF-T0MWW7-F1
#
_entry.id   AF-T0MWW7-F1
#
_cell.length_a   1.000
_cell.length_b   1.000
_cell.length_c   1.000
_cell.angle_alpha   90.00
_cell.angle_beta   90.00
_cell.angle_gamma   90.00
#
_symmetry.space_group_name_H-M   'P 1'
#
loop_
_entity.id
_entity.type
_entity.pdbx_description
1 polymer ?
#
loop_
_entity_poly.entity_id
_entity_poly.type
_entity_poly.pdbx_seq_one_letter_code
_entity_poly.pdbx_strand_id
1 'polypeptide(L)'
;MEIISETDFANSANGFIPNYFIDISRYLDKKIEIMKVYESELGNPPFPRSIENIKAIATFRGATAGVNFAEAFILIKGVEH
;
A
#
# COMPACT_ATOMS: atom_id res chain seq x y z
N MET A 1 2.67 -3.30 11.34
CA MET A 1 3.18 -2.11 10.62
C MET A 1 2.02 -1.57 9.78
N GLU A 2 2.19 -0.56 8.92
CA GLU A 2 1.14 -0.16 7.96
C GLU A 2 1.47 -0.66 6.55
N ILE A 3 1.78 -1.96 6.43
CA ILE A 3 2.20 -2.57 5.16
C ILE A 3 1.36 -3.82 4.91
N ILE A 4 0.74 -3.88 3.74
CA ILE A 4 -0.05 -5.04 3.31
C ILE A 4 0.88 -6.12 2.76
N SER A 5 1.57 -6.81 3.67
CA SER A 5 2.58 -7.82 3.37
C SER A 5 2.61 -8.90 4.46
N GLU A 6 3.17 -10.07 4.17
CA GLU A 6 3.49 -11.09 5.18
C GLU A 6 4.45 -10.54 6.25
N THR A 7 5.23 -9.52 5.91
CA THR A 7 6.13 -8.82 6.84
C THR A 7 5.40 -7.84 7.75
N ASP A 8 4.08 -7.72 7.68
CA ASP A 8 3.33 -6.87 8.63
C ASP A 8 3.44 -7.37 10.08
N PHE A 9 3.75 -8.67 10.24
CA PHE A 9 4.06 -9.32 11.50
C PHE A 9 5.53 -9.13 11.96
N ALA A 10 6.36 -8.42 11.19
CA ALA A 10 7.77 -8.22 11.52
C ALA A 10 7.95 -7.21 12.68
N ASN A 11 9.05 -7.39 13.41
CA ASN A 11 9.42 -6.57 14.58
C ASN A 11 9.45 -5.06 14.25
N SER A 12 8.89 -4.23 15.13
CA SER A 12 8.68 -2.79 14.95
C SER A 12 9.93 -1.92 15.10
N ALA A 13 11.07 -2.48 15.53
CA ALA A 13 12.29 -1.73 15.83
C ALA A 13 12.83 -0.88 14.67
N ASN A 14 12.56 -1.26 13.41
CA ASN A 14 12.85 -0.47 12.21
C ASN A 14 11.59 -0.39 11.31
N GLY A 15 10.50 0.12 11.87
CA GLY A 15 9.22 0.20 11.18
C GLY A 15 9.27 1.02 9.88
N PHE A 16 8.37 0.71 8.96
CA PHE A 16 8.15 1.51 7.76
C PHE A 16 7.56 2.88 8.11
N ILE A 17 8.35 3.93 7.95
CA ILE A 17 7.95 5.33 8.19
C ILE A 17 8.00 6.05 6.84
N PRO A 18 6.88 6.11 6.09
CA PRO A 18 6.88 6.69 4.76
C PRO A 18 7.13 8.20 4.77
N ASN A 19 7.93 8.67 3.83
CA ASN A 19 8.21 10.10 3.62
C ASN A 19 7.94 10.55 2.16
N TYR A 20 7.49 9.63 1.31
CA TYR A 20 7.26 9.88 -0.10
C TYR A 20 6.00 9.14 -0.54
N PHE A 21 5.11 9.82 -1.27
CA PHE A 21 3.81 9.31 -1.66
C PHE A 21 3.56 9.54 -3.15
N ILE A 22 3.07 8.52 -3.84
CA ILE A 22 2.72 8.60 -5.26
C ILE A 22 1.21 8.49 -5.39
N ASP A 23 0.60 9.46 -6.08
CA ASP A 23 -0.82 9.41 -6.43
C ASP A 23 -1.08 8.25 -7.41
N ILE A 24 -1.84 7.27 -6.94
CA ILE A 24 -2.28 6.11 -7.73
C ILE A 24 -3.78 6.14 -7.99
N SER A 25 -4.43 7.30 -7.89
CA SER A 25 -5.88 7.42 -8.00
C SER A 25 -6.44 6.91 -9.33
N ARG A 26 -5.67 7.05 -10.41
CA ARG A 26 -6.01 6.54 -11.74
C ARG A 26 -5.70 5.06 -11.95
N TYR A 27 -5.04 4.42 -10.98
CA TYR A 27 -4.45 3.09 -11.11
C TYR A 27 -4.93 2.08 -10.06
N LEU A 28 -5.70 2.50 -9.06
CA LEU A 28 -6.15 1.61 -7.97
C LEU A 28 -6.87 0.37 -8.52
N ASP A 29 -7.81 0.53 -9.44
CA ASP A 29 -8.57 -0.59 -10.00
C ASP A 29 -7.66 -1.56 -10.75
N LYS A 30 -6.74 -1.01 -11.57
CA LYS A 30 -5.74 -1.82 -12.29
C LYS A 30 -4.82 -2.58 -11.34
N LYS A 31 -4.40 -1.96 -10.23
CA LYS A 31 -3.62 -2.61 -9.19
C LYS A 31 -4.39 -3.79 -8.57
N ILE A 32 -5.67 -3.61 -8.28
CA ILE A 32 -6.52 -4.67 -7.71
C ILE A 32 -6.71 -5.81 -8.72
N GLU A 33 -6.95 -5.50 -9.99
CA GLU A 33 -7.03 -6.49 -11.07
C GLU A 33 -5.77 -7.34 -11.15
N ILE A 34 -4.58 -6.71 -11.10
CA ILE A 34 -3.30 -7.43 -11.08
C ILE A 34 -3.18 -8.33 -9.86
N MET A 35 -3.59 -7.87 -8.67
CA MET A 35 -3.55 -8.67 -7.45
C MET A 35 -4.41 -9.94 -7.55
N LYS A 36 -5.54 -9.90 -8.26
CA LYS A 36 -6.41 -11.08 -8.45
C LYS A 36 -5.74 -12.21 -9.23
N VAL A 37 -4.68 -11.94 -10.00
CA VAL A 37 -3.90 -12.97 -10.69
C VAL A 37 -3.19 -13.90 -9.68
N TYR A 38 -2.88 -13.40 -8.49
CA TYR A 38 -2.21 -14.14 -7.41
C TYR A 38 -3.23 -14.64 -6.39
N GLU A 39 -4.14 -15.53 -6.81
CA GLU A 39 -5.26 -15.98 -5.98
C GLU A 39 -4.83 -16.57 -4.63
N SER A 40 -3.73 -17.33 -4.58
CA SER A 40 -3.20 -17.93 -3.34
C SER A 40 -2.67 -16.89 -2.33
N GLU A 41 -2.33 -15.70 -2.82
CA GLU A 41 -1.78 -14.61 -2.03
C GLU A 41 -2.86 -13.65 -1.52
N LEU A 42 -4.09 -13.79 -2.03
CA LEU A 42 -5.26 -13.02 -1.59
C LEU A 42 -6.05 -13.81 -0.54
N GLY A 43 -6.53 -13.08 0.46
CA GLY A 43 -7.40 -13.62 1.49
C GLY A 43 -8.56 -12.70 1.80
N ASN A 44 -9.51 -13.18 2.58
CA ASN A 44 -10.60 -12.34 3.09
C ASN A 44 -10.12 -11.57 4.32
N PRO A 45 -10.73 -10.41 4.65
CA PRO A 45 -10.51 -9.75 5.93
C PRO A 45 -10.68 -10.74 7.09
N PRO A 46 -9.82 -10.72 8.13
CA PRO A 46 -8.81 -9.69 8.44
C PRO A 46 -7.43 -9.90 7.80
N PHE A 47 -7.30 -10.79 6.80
CA PHE A 47 -6.00 -11.04 6.15
C PHE A 47 -5.42 -9.75 5.54
N PRO A 48 -4.12 -9.45 5.74
CA PRO A 48 -3.53 -8.17 5.28
C PRO A 48 -3.76 -7.92 3.79
N ARG A 49 -3.58 -8.95 2.95
CA ARG A 49 -3.81 -8.91 1.50
C ARG A 49 -5.26 -9.28 1.15
N SER A 50 -6.22 -8.59 1.73
CA SER A 50 -7.59 -8.55 1.23
C SER A 50 -7.80 -7.35 0.32
N ILE A 51 -8.74 -7.43 -0.62
CA ILE A 51 -9.06 -6.31 -1.51
C ILE A 51 -9.54 -5.10 -0.68
N GLU A 52 -10.30 -5.34 0.38
CA GLU A 52 -10.77 -4.32 1.32
C GLU A 52 -9.60 -3.61 2.00
N ASN A 53 -8.62 -4.37 2.49
CA ASN A 53 -7.47 -3.79 3.17
C ASN A 53 -6.56 -3.05 2.18
N ILE A 54 -6.37 -3.57 0.96
CA ILE A 54 -5.62 -2.89 -0.11
C ILE A 54 -6.23 -1.52 -0.42
N LYS A 55 -7.56 -1.44 -0.53
CA LYS A 55 -8.26 -0.17 -0.72
C LYS A 55 -8.10 0.72 0.51
N ALA A 56 -8.32 0.18 1.72
CA ALA A 56 -8.27 0.96 2.95
C ALA A 56 -6.91 1.65 3.15
N ILE A 57 -5.79 0.94 2.95
CA ILE A 57 -4.47 1.57 3.12
C ILE A 57 -4.19 2.61 2.03
N ALA A 58 -4.63 2.35 0.79
CA ALA A 58 -4.45 3.29 -0.30
C ALA A 58 -5.24 4.58 -0.05
N THR A 59 -6.46 4.46 0.48
CA THR A 59 -7.29 5.60 0.90
C THR A 59 -6.62 6.37 2.03
N PHE A 60 -6.16 5.69 3.08
CA PHE A 60 -5.51 6.33 4.22
C PHE A 60 -4.28 7.13 3.78
N ARG A 61 -3.40 6.50 3.00
CA ARG A 61 -2.21 7.15 2.43
C ARG A 61 -2.56 8.28 1.48
N GLY A 62 -3.61 8.12 0.69
CA GLY A 62 -4.16 9.17 -0.17
C GLY A 62 -4.54 10.39 0.66
N ALA A 63 -5.33 10.19 1.72
CA ALA A 63 -5.74 11.26 2.63
C ALA A 63 -4.54 11.94 3.30
N THR A 64 -3.50 11.19 3.69
CA THR A 64 -2.23 11.76 4.20
C THR A 64 -1.53 12.67 3.18
N ALA A 65 -1.61 12.34 1.88
CA ALA A 65 -0.96 13.06 0.79
C ALA A 65 -1.86 14.05 0.03
N GLY A 66 -3.15 14.19 0.41
CA GLY A 66 -4.10 15.08 -0.25
C GLY A 66 -4.66 14.59 -1.59
N VAL A 67 -4.66 13.28 -1.83
CA VAL A 67 -5.21 12.64 -3.04
C VAL A 67 -6.18 11.50 -2.67
N ASN A 68 -6.94 10.94 -3.62
CA ASN A 68 -7.92 9.89 -3.29
C ASN A 68 -7.23 8.59 -2.86
N PHE A 69 -6.17 8.19 -3.57
CA PHE A 69 -5.42 6.97 -3.29
C PHE A 69 -3.92 7.19 -3.51
N ALA A 70 -3.09 6.73 -2.56
CA ALA A 70 -1.65 6.81 -2.70
C ALA A 70 -0.93 5.52 -2.29
N GLU A 71 0.22 5.29 -2.91
CA GLU A 71 1.23 4.38 -2.40
C GLU A 71 2.32 5.16 -1.66
N ALA A 72 2.80 4.58 -0.58
CA ALA A 72 3.78 5.20 0.28
C ALA A 72 5.11 4.47 0.15
N PHE A 73 6.20 5.22 0.23
CA PHE A 73 7.58 4.75 0.10
C PHE A 73 8.49 5.49 1.10
N ILE A 74 9.71 4.98 1.24
CA ILE A 74 10.82 5.67 1.90
C ILE A 74 11.82 6.08 0.82
N LEU A 75 11.88 7.37 0.51
CA LEU A 75 12.87 7.94 -0.39
C LEU A 75 14.07 8.42 0.44
N ILE A 76 15.25 7.84 0.19
CA ILE A 76 16.51 8.25 0.84
C ILE A 76 17.20 9.33 -0.02
N LYS A 77 17.27 9.12 -1.34
CA LYS A 77 17.78 10.06 -2.34
C LYS A 77 17.01 9.86 -3.64
N GLY A 78 16.64 10.94 -4.31
CA GLY A 78 15.93 10.90 -5.60
C GLY A 78 16.43 11.97 -6.55
N VAL A 79 16.30 11.70 -7.85
CA VAL A 79 16.49 12.67 -8.94
C VAL A 79 15.26 12.52 -9.83
N GLU A 80 14.59 13.63 -10.13
CA GLU A 80 13.42 13.65 -11.00
C GLU A 80 13.78 14.32 -12.33
N HIS A 81 13.17 13.84 -13.41
CA HIS A 81 13.30 14.35 -14.77
C HIS A 81 11.92 14.61 -15.36
#